data_AF-A0A9X4I0A8-F1
#
_entry.id   AF-A0A9X4I0A8-F1
#
_cell.length_a   1.000
_cell.length_b   1.000
_cell.length_c   1.000
_cell.angle_alpha   90.00
_cell.angle_beta   90.00
_cell.angle_gamma   90.00
#
_symmetry.space_group_name_H-M   'P 1'
#
loop_
_entity.id
_entity.type
_entity.pdbx_description
1 polymer ?
#
loop_
_entity_poly.entity_id
_entity_poly.type
_entity_poly.pdbx_seq_one_letter_code
_entity_poly.pdbx_strand_id
1 'polypeptide(L)'
;MSLIKKLGAFVVLLVGCGYAAIAWNRHANFEKTGESLVRQLGLKIVTNLGQMNTTCRSVARIDSIAIESDGLLGMKGSAVLYISGQNDSAISIRYRMETVGDKVWVQPTDQISAQLSVMQFGLKSCN
;
A
#
# COMPACT_ATOMS: atom_id res chain seq x y z
N MET A 1 -39.74 -28.84 -8.23
CA MET A 1 -38.94 -27.81 -8.95
C MET A 1 -38.21 -28.49 -10.10
N SER A 2 -38.52 -28.12 -11.36
CA SER A 2 -37.99 -28.80 -12.57
C SER A 2 -36.46 -28.75 -12.65
N LEU A 3 -35.83 -29.82 -13.14
CA LEU A 3 -34.38 -29.94 -13.39
C LEU A 3 -33.84 -28.76 -14.20
N ILE A 4 -34.59 -28.25 -15.17
CA ILE A 4 -34.21 -27.10 -16.01
C ILE A 4 -34.10 -25.82 -15.18
N LYS A 5 -35.01 -25.61 -14.20
CA LYS A 5 -34.93 -24.46 -13.29
C LYS A 5 -33.73 -24.54 -12.35
N LYS A 6 -33.40 -25.75 -11.89
CA LYS A 6 -32.19 -25.99 -11.08
C LYS A 6 -30.91 -25.78 -11.89
N LEU A 7 -30.87 -26.26 -13.14
CA LEU A 7 -29.74 -26.09 -14.05
C LEU A 7 -29.52 -24.61 -14.39
N GLY A 8 -30.61 -23.87 -14.69
CA GLY A 8 -30.54 -22.43 -14.94
C GLY A 8 -30.02 -21.64 -13.73
N ALA A 9 -30.52 -21.94 -12.53
CA ALA A 9 -30.01 -21.33 -11.30
C ALA A 9 -28.52 -21.64 -11.05
N PHE A 10 -28.09 -22.86 -11.35
CA PHE A 10 -26.70 -23.28 -11.21
C PHE A 10 -25.76 -22.53 -12.18
N VAL A 11 -26.16 -22.35 -13.44
CA VAL A 11 -25.37 -21.58 -14.42
C VAL A 11 -25.24 -20.11 -14.00
N VAL A 12 -26.33 -19.49 -13.51
CA VAL A 12 -26.29 -18.10 -13.01
C VAL A 12 -25.34 -17.97 -11.82
N LEU A 13 -25.35 -18.94 -10.89
CA LEU A 13 -24.41 -18.98 -9.76
C LEU A 13 -22.96 -19.10 -10.24
N LEU A 14 -22.68 -19.99 -11.19
CA LEU A 14 -21.32 -20.15 -11.73
C LEU A 14 -20.80 -18.87 -12.39
N VAL A 15 -21.63 -18.18 -13.17
CA VAL A 15 -21.26 -16.89 -13.79
C VAL A 15 -20.99 -15.84 -12.72
N GLY A 16 -21.84 -15.75 -11.69
CA GLY A 16 -21.65 -14.85 -10.56
C GLY A 16 -20.33 -15.12 -9.81
N CYS A 17 -20.03 -16.38 -9.50
CA CYS A 17 -18.77 -16.79 -8.87
C CYS A 17 -17.56 -16.47 -9.74
N GLY A 18 -17.65 -16.70 -11.06
CA GLY A 18 -16.57 -16.38 -11.99
C GLY A 18 -16.25 -14.88 -12.02
N TYR A 19 -17.29 -14.03 -12.07
CA TYR A 19 -17.10 -12.59 -12.01
C TYR A 19 -16.48 -12.14 -10.68
N ALA A 20 -16.97 -12.66 -9.55
CA ALA A 20 -16.45 -12.35 -8.23
C ALA A 20 -14.97 -12.76 -8.09
N ALA A 21 -14.59 -13.93 -8.60
CA ALA A 21 -13.20 -14.39 -8.58
C ALA A 21 -12.27 -13.47 -9.38
N ILE A 22 -12.70 -13.00 -10.56
CA ILE A 22 -11.92 -12.05 -11.38
C ILE A 22 -11.78 -10.72 -10.65
N ALA A 23 -12.87 -10.18 -10.10
CA ALA A 23 -12.85 -8.92 -9.37
C ALA A 23 -11.95 -9.01 -8.13
N TRP A 24 -12.01 -10.12 -7.39
CA TRP A 24 -11.13 -10.40 -6.26
C TRP A 24 -9.67 -10.45 -6.66
N ASN A 25 -9.35 -11.17 -7.75
CA ASN A 25 -7.97 -11.25 -8.24
C ASN A 25 -7.41 -9.89 -8.66
N ARG A 26 -8.23 -9.03 -9.27
CA ARG A 26 -7.84 -7.66 -9.61
C ARG A 26 -7.58 -6.81 -8.36
N HIS A 27 -8.46 -6.90 -7.37
CA HIS A 27 -8.30 -6.20 -6.10
C HIS A 27 -7.06 -6.67 -5.33
N ALA A 28 -6.84 -7.98 -5.22
CA ALA A 28 -5.64 -8.54 -4.60
C ALA A 28 -4.35 -8.11 -5.33
N ASN A 29 -4.38 -8.05 -6.66
CA ASN A 29 -3.26 -7.51 -7.45
C ASN A 29 -3.05 -6.01 -7.20
N PHE A 30 -4.12 -5.23 -7.06
CA PHE A 30 -4.05 -3.82 -6.70
C PHE A 30 -3.36 -3.62 -5.35
N GLU A 31 -3.80 -4.32 -4.31
CA GLU A 31 -3.20 -4.22 -2.97
C GLU A 31 -1.73 -4.64 -2.97
N LYS A 32 -1.41 -5.80 -3.57
CA LYS A 32 -0.04 -6.31 -3.65
C LYS A 32 0.89 -5.37 -4.41
N THR A 33 0.43 -4.81 -5.52
CA THR A 33 1.22 -3.87 -6.32
C THR A 33 1.41 -2.55 -5.58
N GLY A 34 0.34 -2.05 -4.93
CA GLY A 34 0.38 -0.89 -4.07
C GLY A 34 1.39 -1.05 -2.94
N GLU A 35 1.37 -2.18 -2.24
CA GLU A 35 2.32 -2.49 -1.16
C GLU A 35 3.76 -2.50 -1.67
N SER A 36 4.00 -3.19 -2.79
CA SER A 36 5.32 -3.26 -3.40
C SER A 36 5.85 -1.87 -3.76
N LEU A 37 5.01 -1.01 -4.35
CA LEU A 37 5.40 0.36 -4.71
C LEU A 37 5.68 1.22 -3.47
N VAL A 38 4.81 1.18 -2.45
CA VAL A 38 5.01 1.89 -1.19
C VAL A 38 6.28 1.41 -0.49
N ARG A 39 6.54 0.10 -0.49
CA ARG A 39 7.76 -0.49 0.07
C ARG A 39 9.00 0.00 -0.67
N GLN A 40 8.97 0.03 -2.00
CA GLN A 40 10.08 0.58 -2.80
C GLN A 40 10.34 2.06 -2.49
N LEU A 41 9.27 2.87 -2.36
CA LEU A 41 9.38 4.27 -1.95
C LEU A 41 9.98 4.40 -0.54
N GLY A 42 9.53 3.56 0.41
CA GLY A 42 10.08 3.52 1.76
C GLY A 42 11.54 3.11 1.80
N LEU A 43 11.95 2.11 1.01
CA LEU A 43 13.35 1.68 0.92
C LEU A 43 14.23 2.81 0.38
N LYS A 44 13.73 3.57 -0.60
CA LYS A 44 14.42 4.76 -1.12
C LYS A 44 14.56 5.83 -0.05
N ILE A 45 13.53 6.07 0.75
CA ILE A 45 13.57 7.02 1.88
C ILE A 45 14.63 6.58 2.91
N VAL A 46 14.57 5.33 3.38
CA VAL A 46 15.53 4.77 4.35
C VAL A 46 16.97 4.82 3.81
N THR A 47 17.16 4.49 2.52
CA THR A 47 18.46 4.56 1.87
C THR A 47 19.00 5.99 1.85
N ASN A 48 18.17 6.97 1.46
CA ASN A 48 18.55 8.38 1.44
C ASN A 48 18.89 8.88 2.85
N LEU A 49 18.09 8.52 3.86
CA LEU A 49 18.38 8.84 5.26
C LEU A 49 19.73 8.26 5.70
N GLY A 50 20.04 7.02 5.33
CA GLY A 50 21.33 6.37 5.62
C GLY A 50 22.52 6.93 4.82
N GLN A 51 22.28 7.66 3.73
CA GLN A 51 23.31 8.42 3.01
C GLN A 51 23.57 9.77 3.69
N MET A 52 22.55 10.39 4.26
CA MET A 52 22.66 11.66 4.97
C MET A 52 23.33 11.52 6.35
N ASN A 53 23.06 10.43 7.06
CA ASN A 53 23.55 10.21 8.43
C ASN A 53 23.90 8.72 8.63
N THR A 54 25.12 8.44 9.11
CA THR A 54 25.59 7.07 9.38
C THR A 54 24.79 6.36 10.46
N THR A 55 24.27 7.08 11.46
CA THR A 55 23.37 6.54 12.48
C THR A 55 22.02 6.17 11.87
N CYS A 56 21.46 6.99 10.96
CA CYS A 56 20.23 6.61 10.25
C CYS A 56 20.39 5.29 9.49
N ARG A 57 21.59 5.02 8.95
CA ARG A 57 21.86 3.77 8.23
C ARG A 57 21.70 2.53 9.10
N SER A 58 21.99 2.62 10.40
CA SER A 58 21.90 1.47 11.32
C SER A 58 20.52 1.32 11.96
N VAL A 59 19.81 2.43 12.17
CA VAL A 59 18.56 2.47 12.96
C VAL A 59 17.29 2.61 12.13
N ALA A 60 17.31 3.32 10.99
CA ALA A 60 16.10 3.59 10.23
C ALA A 60 15.65 2.34 9.47
N ARG A 61 14.42 1.88 9.70
CA ARG A 61 13.86 0.67 9.08
C ARG A 61 12.38 0.86 8.76
N ILE A 62 11.92 0.22 7.69
CA ILE A 62 10.49 0.09 7.44
C ILE A 62 9.95 -0.88 8.49
N ASP A 63 9.07 -0.38 9.35
CA ASP A 63 8.41 -1.20 10.36
C ASP A 63 7.24 -1.96 9.72
N SER A 64 6.33 -1.23 9.11
CA SER A 64 5.10 -1.79 8.56
C SER A 64 4.54 -0.94 7.42
N ILE A 65 3.69 -1.56 6.60
CA ILE A 65 2.91 -0.89 5.56
C ILE A 65 1.46 -1.34 5.75
N ALA A 66 0.59 -0.38 6.03
CA ALA A 66 -0.84 -0.60 6.08
C ALA A 66 -1.47 -0.18 4.76
N ILE A 67 -2.35 -1.02 4.21
CA ILE A 67 -3.14 -0.71 3.02
C ILE A 67 -4.62 -0.75 3.39
N GLU A 68 -5.34 0.25 2.91
CA GLU A 68 -6.78 0.36 3.09
C GLU A 68 -7.41 0.72 1.75
N SER A 69 -8.22 -0.16 1.21
CA SER A 69 -9.02 0.10 0.00
C SER A 69 -10.35 0.76 0.34
N ASP A 70 -10.84 1.64 -0.53
CA ASP A 70 -12.11 2.38 -0.34
C ASP A 70 -13.37 1.47 -0.42
N GLY A 71 -13.21 0.17 -0.65
CA GLY A 71 -14.29 -0.81 -0.68
C GLY A 71 -13.78 -2.24 -0.87
N LEU A 72 -14.68 -3.22 -0.69
CA LEU A 72 -14.36 -4.66 -0.61
C LEU A 72 -13.67 -5.25 -1.86
N LEU A 73 -13.78 -4.55 -3.00
CA LEU A 73 -13.12 -4.84 -4.28
C LEU A 73 -12.62 -3.53 -4.91
N GLY A 74 -12.28 -2.56 -4.08
CA GLY A 74 -11.88 -1.22 -4.49
C GLY A 74 -10.56 -1.25 -5.24
N MET A 75 -10.49 -0.48 -6.33
CA MET A 75 -9.25 -0.24 -7.08
C MET A 75 -8.63 1.12 -6.75
N LYS A 76 -9.06 1.69 -5.63
CA LYS A 76 -8.64 2.96 -5.03
C LYS A 76 -8.55 2.76 -3.52
N GLY A 77 -7.66 3.52 -2.89
CA GLY A 77 -7.45 3.45 -1.47
C GLY A 77 -6.31 4.33 -0.99
N SER A 78 -5.84 4.01 0.20
CA SER A 78 -4.67 4.65 0.80
C SER A 78 -3.70 3.60 1.33
N ALA A 79 -2.45 4.00 1.45
CA ALA A 79 -1.44 3.24 2.14
C ALA A 79 -0.74 4.14 3.17
N VAL A 80 -0.33 3.57 4.29
CA VAL A 80 0.48 4.24 5.30
C VAL A 80 1.77 3.45 5.47
N LEU A 81 2.88 4.10 5.18
CA LEU A 81 4.22 3.59 5.42
C LEU A 81 4.68 4.03 6.80
N TYR A 82 5.11 3.09 7.64
CA TYR A 82 5.70 3.35 8.94
C TYR A 82 7.21 3.07 8.89
N ILE A 83 8.01 4.05 9.30
CA ILE A 83 9.46 3.92 9.44
C ILE A 83 9.80 4.17 10.91
N SER A 84 10.51 3.21 11.52
CA SER A 84 11.03 3.32 12.88
C SER A 84 12.50 3.71 12.87
N GLY A 85 12.95 4.35 13.95
CA GLY A 85 14.32 4.80 14.18
C GLY A 85 14.80 4.47 15.59
N GLN A 86 15.75 5.25 16.10
CA GLN A 86 16.31 5.08 17.44
C GLN A 86 15.35 5.59 18.53
N ASN A 87 15.42 5.05 19.74
CA ASN A 87 14.66 5.53 20.90
C ASN A 87 13.13 5.60 20.66
N ASP A 88 12.57 4.56 20.05
CA ASP A 88 11.13 4.46 19.73
C ASP A 88 10.59 5.59 18.85
N SER A 89 11.48 6.29 18.14
CA SER A 89 11.06 7.28 17.16
C SER A 89 10.45 6.60 15.93
N ALA A 90 9.38 7.20 15.41
CA ALA A 90 8.73 6.71 14.21
C ALA A 90 8.17 7.87 13.38
N ILE A 91 8.09 7.66 12.07
CA ILE A 91 7.31 8.49 11.15
C ILE A 91 6.34 7.64 10.37
N SER A 92 5.20 8.24 10.04
CA SER A 92 4.23 7.67 9.13
C SER A 92 4.07 8.56 7.91
N ILE A 93 4.05 7.98 6.71
CA ILE A 93 3.81 8.69 5.46
C ILE A 93 2.57 8.09 4.81
N ARG A 94 1.57 8.94 4.55
CA ARG A 94 0.33 8.55 3.89
C ARG A 94 0.44 8.73 2.38
N TYR A 95 0.03 7.71 1.65
CA TYR A 95 -0.05 7.67 0.21
C TYR A 95 -1.50 7.45 -0.22
N ARG A 96 -1.90 8.09 -1.31
CA ARG A 96 -3.09 7.73 -2.08
C ARG A 96 -2.69 6.70 -3.13
N MET A 97 -3.52 5.69 -3.29
CA MET A 97 -3.36 4.65 -4.30
C MET A 97 -4.58 4.58 -5.21
N GLU A 98 -4.36 4.44 -6.51
CA GLU A 98 -5.43 4.22 -7.47
C GLU A 98 -4.95 3.43 -8.69
N THR A 99 -5.82 2.59 -9.23
CA THR A 99 -5.60 1.94 -10.52
C THR A 99 -6.05 2.88 -11.64
N VAL A 100 -5.13 3.18 -12.55
CA VAL A 100 -5.41 3.96 -13.77
C VAL A 100 -5.02 3.10 -14.97
N GLY A 101 -6.03 2.65 -15.72
CA GLY A 101 -5.85 1.62 -16.75
C GLY A 101 -5.39 0.30 -16.11
N ASP A 102 -4.26 -0.23 -16.57
CA ASP A 102 -3.66 -1.48 -16.05
C ASP A 102 -2.54 -1.23 -15.03
N LYS A 103 -2.36 0.00 -14.56
CA LYS A 103 -1.27 0.38 -13.65
C LYS A 103 -1.79 0.88 -12.32
N VAL A 104 -1.08 0.55 -11.24
CA VAL A 104 -1.30 1.11 -9.91
C VAL A 104 -0.41 2.34 -9.74
N TRP A 105 -1.04 3.45 -9.39
CA TRP A 105 -0.39 4.70 -9.06
C TRP A 105 -0.37 4.88 -7.55
N VAL A 106 0.77 5.33 -7.03
CA VAL A 106 0.98 5.63 -5.62
C VAL A 106 1.61 7.00 -5.51
N GLN A 107 0.98 7.90 -4.76
CA GLN A 107 1.46 9.27 -4.57
C GLN A 107 1.27 9.70 -3.10
N PRO A 108 2.20 10.46 -2.51
CA PRO A 108 1.99 11.01 -1.17
C PRO A 108 0.72 11.85 -1.15
N THR A 109 -0.08 11.73 -0.07
CA THR A 109 -1.28 12.58 0.07
C THR A 109 -0.91 14.05 0.21
N ASP A 110 0.21 14.32 0.89
CA ASP A 110 0.84 15.63 0.97
C ASP A 110 2.35 15.46 0.79
N GLN A 111 2.86 15.87 -0.37
CA GLN A 111 4.26 15.71 -0.72
C GLN A 111 5.19 16.60 0.14
N ILE A 112 4.75 17.82 0.47
CA ILE A 112 5.56 18.77 1.23
C ILE A 112 5.68 18.28 2.67
N SER A 113 4.55 17.93 3.29
CA SER A 113 4.52 17.41 4.66
C SER A 113 5.30 16.09 4.78
N ALA A 114 5.21 15.20 3.78
CA ALA A 114 5.99 13.97 3.76
C ALA A 114 7.50 14.24 3.71
N GLN A 115 7.96 15.15 2.84
CA GLN A 115 9.37 15.52 2.75
C GLN A 115 9.88 16.14 4.06
N LEU A 116 9.13 17.08 4.64
CA LEU A 116 9.49 17.70 5.90
C LEU A 116 9.57 16.69 7.05
N SER A 117 8.64 15.74 7.11
CA SER A 117 8.62 14.69 8.14
C SER A 117 9.84 13.78 8.04
N VAL A 118 10.22 13.37 6.81
CA VAL A 118 11.43 12.57 6.57
C VAL A 118 12.69 13.34 6.98
N MET A 119 12.79 14.63 6.64
CA MET A 119 13.94 15.45 7.04
C MET A 119 14.02 15.60 8.57
N GLN A 120 12.91 15.90 9.23
CA GLN A 120 12.87 16.04 10.69
C GLN A 120 13.22 14.73 11.40
N PHE A 121 12.76 13.60 10.89
CA PHE A 121 13.15 12.28 11.37
C PHE A 121 14.65 12.06 11.22
N GLY A 122 15.23 12.32 10.04
CA GLY A 122 16.67 12.16 9.82
C GLY A 122 17.53 13.00 10.77
N LEU A 123 17.05 14.18 11.18
CA LEU A 123 17.75 15.08 12.10
C LEU A 123 17.57 14.72 13.59
N LYS A 124 16.38 14.26 14.00
CA LYS A 124 16.02 14.06 15.42
C LYS A 124 16.07 12.61 15.88
N SER A 125 15.83 11.67 14.97
CA SER A 125 15.55 10.25 15.25
C SER A 125 16.72 9.32 14.94
N CYS A 126 17.81 9.89 14.42
CA CYS A 126 19.05 9.22 14.08
C CYS A 126 20.26 9.91 14.72
N ASN A 127 20.11 10.53 15.89
CA ASN A 127 21.18 11.25 16.56
C ASN A 127 21.28 10.81 18.02
#